data_AF-A0A3B0SRJ8-F1
#
_entry.id   AF-A0A3B0SRJ8-F1
#
_cell.length_a   1.000
_cell.length_b   1.000
_cell.length_c   1.000
_cell.angle_alpha   90.00
_cell.angle_beta   90.00
_cell.angle_gamma   90.00
#
_symmetry.space_group_name_H-M   'P 1'
#
loop_
_entity.id
_entity.type
_entity.pdbx_description
1 polymer ?
#
loop_
_entity_poly.entity_id
_entity_poly.type
_entity_poly.pdbx_seq_one_letter_code
_entity_poly.pdbx_strand_id
1 'polypeptide(L)'
;AVDDGLIGRNPAETVKVPKTRERDQRYLTAERVTDLADVVEQRMPGGAPLVKLLAYGGLRWGEAVALRSNNVDVLRRHVHVRESATLVNGKLVWGPPKSHRSRTIVIPAFLADEMAPALFGDRLVFTSSTGQALRTPNFLRRVWKPAVADLGLGDLVPHDLRHTAASLAISAGASVKAVQRMLGHSSAQITLDRYTHLFEDDLESLAESMDARYAAAQVRPKRTSEGVSDLSEKARKVDVPRVS
;
A
#
# COMPACT_ATOMS: atom_id res chain seq x y z
N ALA A 1 39.46 11.89 7.88
CA ALA A 1 40.47 10.85 7.61
C ALA A 1 40.71 10.62 6.11
N VAL A 2 39.69 10.40 5.28
CA VAL A 2 39.83 10.57 3.80
C VAL A 2 39.49 12.00 3.36
N ASP A 3 38.66 12.70 4.13
CA ASP A 3 38.30 14.10 3.88
C ASP A 3 39.40 15.13 4.24
N ASP A 4 40.58 14.68 4.68
CA ASP A 4 41.70 15.56 5.08
C ASP A 4 42.85 15.59 4.05
N GLY A 5 42.68 15.04 2.85
CA GLY A 5 43.63 15.22 1.74
C GLY A 5 45.03 14.61 1.92
N LEU A 6 45.21 13.68 2.88
CA LEU A 6 46.50 13.07 3.22
C LEU A 6 46.77 11.70 2.58
N ILE A 7 45.93 11.22 1.64
CA ILE A 7 46.14 9.92 0.95
C ILE A 7 45.82 10.06 -0.54
N GLY A 8 46.80 9.75 -1.40
CA GLY A 8 46.72 9.98 -2.85
C GLY A 8 45.85 9.01 -3.66
N ARG A 9 45.36 7.89 -3.10
CA ARG A 9 44.45 6.93 -3.73
C ARG A 9 43.66 6.14 -2.68
N ASN A 10 42.40 5.82 -2.97
CA ASN A 10 41.52 5.02 -2.11
C ASN A 10 41.84 3.51 -2.28
N PRO A 11 42.33 2.80 -1.25
CA PRO A 11 42.65 1.37 -1.34
C PRO A 11 41.43 0.45 -1.59
N ALA A 12 40.20 0.99 -1.58
CA ALA A 12 38.98 0.25 -1.86
C ALA A 12 38.61 0.17 -3.36
N GLU A 13 39.33 0.86 -4.27
CA GLU A 13 39.05 0.81 -5.72
C GLU A 13 39.39 -0.54 -6.38
N THR A 14 40.26 -1.35 -5.77
CA THR A 14 40.76 -2.60 -6.36
C THR A 14 40.03 -3.86 -5.89
N VAL A 15 39.04 -3.74 -5.02
CA VAL A 15 38.29 -4.90 -4.52
C VAL A 15 37.03 -5.09 -5.35
N LYS A 16 37.02 -6.12 -6.21
CA LYS A 16 35.76 -6.65 -6.77
C LYS A 16 34.89 -7.06 -5.59
N VAL A 17 33.86 -6.25 -5.33
CA VAL A 17 32.80 -6.59 -4.37
C VAL A 17 32.25 -7.96 -4.78
N PRO A 18 32.35 -8.99 -3.93
CA PRO A 18 31.80 -10.29 -4.27
C PRO A 18 30.31 -10.09 -4.57
N LYS A 19 29.83 -10.66 -5.69
CA LYS A 19 28.40 -10.70 -6.00
C LYS A 19 27.69 -11.27 -4.78
N THR A 20 27.05 -10.39 -4.02
CA THR A 20 26.23 -10.80 -2.89
C THR A 20 25.15 -11.66 -3.52
N ARG A 21 25.09 -12.94 -3.15
CA ARG A 21 23.97 -13.83 -3.48
C ARG A 21 22.70 -13.01 -3.32
N GLU A 22 21.95 -12.83 -4.41
CA GLU A 22 20.62 -12.23 -4.36
C GLU A 22 19.88 -12.91 -3.23
N ARG A 23 19.62 -12.17 -2.16
CA ARG A 23 18.81 -12.69 -1.06
C ARG A 23 17.45 -12.97 -1.68
N ASP A 24 17.01 -14.23 -1.64
CA ASP A 24 15.65 -14.63 -1.99
C ASP A 24 14.68 -13.53 -1.57
N GLN A 25 13.92 -13.06 -2.55
CA GLN A 25 13.12 -11.85 -2.45
C GLN A 25 12.16 -11.95 -1.25
N ARG A 26 12.40 -11.12 -0.23
CA ARG A 26 11.67 -11.14 1.05
C ARG A 26 10.33 -10.41 0.95
N TYR A 27 9.47 -10.83 0.03
CA TYR A 27 8.08 -10.38 0.00
C TYR A 27 7.14 -11.57 -0.04
N LEU A 28 5.95 -11.38 0.53
CA LEU A 28 4.93 -12.41 0.66
C LEU A 28 3.91 -12.31 -0.47
N THR A 29 3.32 -13.45 -0.83
CA THR A 29 2.08 -13.46 -1.63
C THR A 29 0.89 -12.99 -0.79
N ALA A 30 -0.23 -12.66 -1.42
CA ALA A 30 -1.46 -12.26 -0.73
C ALA A 30 -1.96 -13.35 0.24
N GLU A 31 -1.87 -14.63 -0.15
CA GLU A 31 -2.20 -15.78 0.69
C GLU A 31 -1.32 -15.82 1.95
N ARG A 32 0.00 -15.70 1.78
CA ARG A 32 0.95 -15.71 2.90
C ARG A 32 0.80 -14.50 3.83
N VAL A 33 0.32 -13.36 3.32
CA VAL A 33 -0.08 -12.22 4.15
C VAL A 33 -1.30 -12.56 5.00
N THR A 34 -2.29 -13.25 4.45
CA THR A 34 -3.48 -13.70 5.18
C THR A 34 -3.11 -14.69 6.27
N ASP A 35 -2.31 -15.73 5.95
CA ASP A 35 -1.81 -16.70 6.94
C ASP A 35 -1.12 -15.98 8.12
N LEU A 36 -0.23 -15.04 7.82
CA LEU A 36 0.49 -14.28 8.83
C LEU A 36 -0.45 -13.39 9.66
N ALA A 37 -1.45 -12.77 9.03
CA ALA A 37 -2.44 -11.95 9.71
C ALA A 37 -3.26 -12.78 10.71
N ASP A 38 -3.68 -13.98 10.32
CA ASP A 38 -4.48 -14.88 11.14
C ASP A 38 -3.70 -15.39 12.36
N VAL A 39 -2.43 -15.80 12.16
CA VAL A 39 -1.56 -16.22 13.27
C VAL A 39 -1.25 -15.06 14.21
N VAL A 40 -1.05 -13.84 13.68
CA VAL A 40 -0.86 -12.65 14.51
C VAL A 40 -2.12 -12.30 15.29
N GLU A 41 -3.31 -12.43 14.71
CA GLU A 41 -4.59 -12.19 15.38
C GLU A 41 -4.80 -13.11 16.58
N GLN A 42 -4.48 -14.41 16.42
CA GLN A 42 -4.54 -15.39 17.51
C GLN A 42 -3.62 -15.02 18.70
N ARG A 43 -2.53 -14.31 18.43
CA ARG A 43 -1.53 -13.91 19.42
C ARG A 43 -1.77 -12.51 19.98
N MET A 44 -2.44 -11.65 19.23
CA MET A 44 -2.75 -10.27 19.57
C MET A 44 -4.07 -9.88 18.89
N PRO A 45 -5.21 -9.91 19.61
CA PRO A 45 -6.48 -9.49 19.05
C PRO A 45 -6.42 -8.07 18.48
N GLY A 46 -6.94 -7.88 17.27
CA GLY A 46 -6.79 -6.66 16.47
C GLY A 46 -5.44 -6.54 15.74
N GLY A 47 -4.70 -7.65 15.64
CA GLY A 47 -3.38 -7.73 15.01
C GLY A 47 -3.41 -8.06 13.52
N ALA A 48 -4.43 -8.77 13.03
CA ALA A 48 -4.63 -9.00 11.60
C ALA A 48 -4.66 -7.70 10.77
N PRO A 49 -5.46 -6.67 11.13
CA PRO A 49 -5.47 -5.42 10.37
C PRO A 49 -4.13 -4.68 10.41
N LEU A 50 -3.30 -4.86 11.44
CA LEU A 50 -1.94 -4.29 11.48
C LEU A 50 -1.05 -4.92 10.40
N VAL A 51 -1.06 -6.26 10.31
CA VAL A 51 -0.29 -7.01 9.30
C VAL A 51 -0.73 -6.59 7.90
N LYS A 52 -2.04 -6.60 7.64
CA LYS A 52 -2.60 -6.22 6.34
C LYS A 52 -2.34 -4.75 6.02
N LEU A 53 -2.41 -3.84 6.97
CA LEU A 53 -2.09 -2.44 6.73
C LEU A 53 -0.61 -2.22 6.37
N LEU A 54 0.31 -2.94 7.01
CA LEU A 54 1.72 -2.91 6.62
C LEU A 54 1.93 -3.48 5.21
N ALA A 55 1.25 -4.60 4.90
CA ALA A 55 1.39 -5.33 3.65
C ALA A 55 0.64 -4.75 2.45
N TYR A 56 -0.43 -3.97 2.65
CA TYR A 56 -1.21 -3.35 1.56
C TYR A 56 -1.11 -1.83 1.54
N GLY A 57 -0.84 -1.19 2.69
CA GLY A 57 -0.65 0.26 2.80
C GLY A 57 0.82 0.70 2.73
N GLY A 58 1.76 -0.21 2.92
CA GLY A 58 3.19 0.07 2.83
C GLY A 58 3.71 1.05 3.89
N LEU A 59 3.07 1.12 5.06
CA LEU A 59 3.54 1.98 6.15
C LEU A 59 4.88 1.49 6.70
N ARG A 60 5.67 2.42 7.23
CA ARG A 60 6.77 2.04 8.13
C ARG A 60 6.17 1.60 9.47
N TRP A 61 6.87 0.70 10.17
CA TRP A 61 6.45 0.23 11.50
C TRP A 61 6.08 1.38 12.45
N GLY A 62 6.93 2.41 12.56
CA GLY A 62 6.67 3.55 13.45
C GLY A 62 5.45 4.38 13.04
N GLU A 63 5.13 4.44 11.74
CA GLU A 63 3.93 5.13 11.23
C GLU A 63 2.66 4.33 11.59
N ALA A 64 2.71 3.00 11.47
CA ALA A 64 1.58 2.14 11.86
C ALA A 64 1.32 2.20 13.38
N VAL A 65 2.38 2.15 14.20
CA VAL A 65 2.28 2.25 15.67
C VAL A 65 1.75 3.62 16.12
N ALA A 66 2.01 4.67 15.35
CA ALA A 66 1.52 6.02 15.65
C ALA A 66 0.14 6.33 15.03
N LEU A 67 -0.47 5.39 14.30
CA LEU A 67 -1.72 5.65 13.61
C LEU A 67 -2.86 5.88 14.60
N ARG A 68 -3.59 6.99 14.42
CA ARG A 68 -4.76 7.36 15.20
C ARG A 68 -6.05 7.17 14.43
N SER A 69 -7.15 6.87 15.12
CA SER A 69 -8.46 6.63 14.50
C SER A 69 -8.92 7.81 13.64
N ASN A 70 -8.73 9.05 14.11
CA ASN A 70 -9.11 10.28 13.39
C ASN A 70 -8.32 10.53 12.09
N ASN A 71 -7.25 9.76 11.86
CA ASN A 71 -6.46 9.81 10.63
C ASN A 71 -6.87 8.73 9.61
N VAL A 72 -7.92 7.97 9.88
CA VAL A 72 -8.44 6.93 8.97
C VAL A 72 -9.86 7.29 8.56
N ASP A 73 -10.06 7.52 7.26
CA ASP A 73 -11.38 7.68 6.64
C ASP A 73 -11.70 6.40 5.88
N VAL A 74 -12.49 5.51 6.48
CA VAL A 74 -12.87 4.22 5.87
C VAL A 74 -13.80 4.38 4.67
N LEU A 75 -14.64 5.42 4.65
CA LEU A 75 -15.56 5.70 3.54
C LEU A 75 -14.80 6.09 2.28
N ARG A 76 -13.78 6.95 2.43
CA ARG A 76 -12.86 7.31 1.33
C ARG A 76 -11.71 6.33 1.16
N ARG A 77 -11.57 5.37 2.07
CA ARG A 77 -10.45 4.41 2.16
C ARG A 77 -9.09 5.11 2.23
N HIS A 78 -9.04 6.26 2.91
CA HIS A 78 -7.85 7.07 3.06
C HIS A 78 -7.23 6.90 4.45
N VAL A 79 -5.92 6.69 4.49
CA VAL A 79 -5.13 6.73 5.73
C VAL A 79 -4.16 7.89 5.65
N HIS A 80 -4.29 8.84 6.56
CA HIS A 80 -3.43 10.00 6.69
C HIS A 80 -2.23 9.68 7.59
N VAL A 81 -1.07 9.47 6.98
CA VAL A 81 0.18 9.20 7.70
C VAL A 81 0.78 10.53 8.13
N ARG A 82 0.57 10.92 9.40
CA ARG A 82 0.97 12.22 9.96
C ARG A 82 2.07 12.15 11.01
N GLU A 83 2.21 11.02 11.68
CA GLU A 83 3.12 10.84 12.82
C GLU A 83 3.87 9.51 12.69
N SER A 84 4.96 9.40 13.44
CA SER A 84 5.71 8.17 13.61
C SER A 84 6.21 8.07 15.05
N ALA A 85 6.16 6.87 15.62
CA ALA A 85 6.67 6.56 16.94
C ALA A 85 7.86 5.59 16.85
N THR A 86 8.98 5.93 17.47
CA THR A 86 10.18 5.07 17.51
C THR A 86 10.64 4.89 18.95
N LEU A 87 11.07 3.68 19.30
CA LEU A 87 11.64 3.40 20.62
C LEU A 87 13.12 3.81 20.64
N VAL A 88 13.48 4.79 21.46
CA VAL A 88 14.85 5.26 21.68
C VAL A 88 15.15 5.19 23.17
N ASN A 89 16.20 4.45 23.56
CA ASN A 89 16.59 4.28 24.96
C ASN A 89 15.42 3.88 25.88
N GLY A 90 14.55 2.98 25.40
CA GLY A 90 13.38 2.48 26.14
C GLY A 90 12.16 3.41 26.17
N LYS A 91 12.26 4.62 25.61
CA LYS A 91 11.16 5.61 25.55
C LYS A 91 10.63 5.73 24.13
N LEU A 92 9.32 5.90 23.99
CA LEU A 92 8.72 6.20 22.69
C LEU A 92 8.94 7.69 22.39
N VAL A 93 9.61 7.95 21.28
CA VAL A 93 9.80 9.28 20.72
C VAL A 93 8.83 9.43 19.56
N TRP A 94 7.97 10.43 19.66
CA TRP A 94 6.98 10.81 18.65
C TRP A 94 7.53 11.94 17.80
N GLY A 95 7.20 11.92 16.52
CA GLY A 95 7.58 12.98 15.61
C GLY A 95 6.95 12.81 14.24
N PRO A 96 7.24 13.73 13.31
CA PRO A 96 6.78 13.58 11.94
C PRO A 96 7.43 12.35 11.27
N PRO A 97 6.82 11.81 10.19
CA PRO A 97 7.42 10.75 9.39
C PRO A 97 8.82 11.15 8.91
N LYS A 98 9.71 10.16 8.71
CA LYS A 98 11.05 10.33 8.11
C LYS A 98 10.91 10.97 6.72
N SER A 99 10.95 12.31 6.71
CA SER A 99 10.94 13.28 5.59
C SER A 99 10.14 14.57 5.89
N HIS A 100 9.49 14.69 7.05
CA HIS A 100 8.58 15.80 7.40
C HIS A 100 7.39 15.99 6.45
N ARG A 101 7.08 15.01 5.59
CA ARG A 101 5.95 15.06 4.67
C ARG A 101 4.87 14.08 5.09
N SER A 102 3.73 14.61 5.54
CA SER A 102 2.51 13.83 5.65
C SER A 102 2.10 13.32 4.27
N ARG A 103 1.59 12.10 4.22
CA ARG A 103 1.02 11.54 2.98
C ARG A 103 -0.31 10.87 3.25
N THR A 104 -1.15 10.84 2.24
CA THR A 104 -2.36 10.02 2.24
C THR A 104 -2.08 8.78 1.41
N ILE A 105 -2.36 7.62 1.96
CA ILE A 105 -2.41 6.36 1.20
C ILE A 105 -3.88 5.96 1.02
N VAL A 106 -4.15 5.25 -0.06
CA VAL A 106 -5.45 4.64 -0.32
C VAL A 106 -5.32 3.15 -0.04
N ILE A 107 -6.23 2.59 0.76
CA ILE A 107 -6.23 1.17 1.12
C ILE A 107 -7.34 0.41 0.37
N PRO A 108 -7.19 -0.91 0.16
CA PRO A 108 -8.27 -1.74 -0.38
C PRO A 108 -9.54 -1.71 0.49
N ALA A 109 -10.70 -1.97 -0.13
CA ALA A 109 -11.98 -1.95 0.57
C ALA A 109 -12.04 -2.95 1.74
N PHE A 110 -11.60 -4.20 1.51
CA PHE A 110 -11.59 -5.24 2.55
C PHE A 110 -10.85 -4.79 3.82
N LEU A 111 -9.75 -4.05 3.66
CA LEU A 111 -8.95 -3.57 4.79
C LEU A 111 -9.62 -2.40 5.49
N ALA A 112 -10.30 -1.51 4.75
CA ALA A 112 -11.09 -0.45 5.34
C ALA A 112 -12.24 -1.03 6.19
N ASP A 113 -12.93 -2.05 5.67
CA ASP A 113 -14.02 -2.74 6.36
C ASP A 113 -13.52 -3.45 7.62
N GLU A 114 -12.37 -4.14 7.54
CA GLU A 114 -11.75 -4.82 8.68
C GLU A 114 -11.26 -3.84 9.76
N MET A 115 -10.78 -2.65 9.38
CA MET A 115 -10.33 -1.63 10.33
C MET A 115 -11.49 -0.89 11.01
N ALA A 116 -12.63 -0.73 10.33
CA ALA A 116 -13.74 0.12 10.78
C ALA A 116 -14.18 -0.10 12.25
N PRO A 117 -14.31 -1.34 12.76
CA PRO A 117 -14.72 -1.57 14.15
C PRO A 117 -13.75 -1.00 15.20
N ALA A 118 -12.47 -0.85 14.85
CA ALA A 118 -11.45 -0.30 15.76
C ALA A 118 -11.42 1.24 15.78
N LEU A 119 -12.06 1.89 14.80
CA LEU A 119 -11.96 3.33 14.58
C LEU A 119 -13.04 4.10 15.35
N PHE A 120 -12.70 4.52 16.55
CA PHE A 120 -13.52 5.44 17.33
C PHE A 120 -12.69 6.34 18.21
N GLY A 121 -13.23 7.53 18.51
CA GLY A 121 -12.57 8.57 19.30
C GLY A 121 -11.25 9.05 18.71
N ASP A 122 -10.47 9.77 19.51
CA ASP A 122 -9.07 10.10 19.21
C ASP A 122 -8.14 9.22 20.04
N ARG A 123 -7.77 8.07 19.48
CA ARG A 123 -6.89 7.08 20.11
C ARG A 123 -6.04 6.38 19.05
N LEU A 124 -5.03 5.65 19.51
CA LEU A 124 -4.24 4.78 18.64
C LEU A 124 -5.09 3.63 18.11
N VAL A 125 -4.92 3.30 16.84
CA VAL A 125 -5.61 2.19 16.17
C VAL A 125 -5.06 0.85 16.67
N PHE A 126 -3.73 0.76 16.84
CA PHE A 126 -3.05 -0.46 17.27
C PHE A 126 -2.38 -0.26 18.62
N THR A 127 -2.82 -1.00 19.63
CA THR A 127 -2.36 -0.87 21.01
C THR A 127 -1.98 -2.21 21.64
N SER A 128 -1.23 -2.17 22.73
CA SER A 128 -1.12 -3.30 23.65
C SER A 128 -2.48 -3.60 24.29
N SER A 129 -2.57 -4.72 25.01
CA SER A 129 -3.72 -5.08 25.86
C SER A 129 -4.06 -4.03 26.93
N THR A 130 -3.13 -3.13 27.24
CA THR A 130 -3.32 -2.01 28.19
C THR A 130 -3.66 -0.68 27.50
N GLY A 131 -3.96 -0.68 26.19
CA GLY A 131 -4.28 0.52 25.43
C GLY A 131 -3.10 1.45 25.13
N GLN A 132 -1.87 1.02 25.43
CA GLN A 132 -0.66 1.80 25.18
C GLN A 132 -0.10 1.51 23.78
N ALA A 133 0.70 2.42 23.25
CA ALA A 133 1.40 2.20 21.99
C ALA A 133 2.26 0.91 22.01
N LEU A 134 2.23 0.17 20.90
CA LEU A 134 3.02 -1.05 20.75
C LEU A 134 4.51 -0.73 20.84
N ARG A 135 5.21 -1.42 21.74
CA ARG A 135 6.68 -1.35 21.84
C ARG A 135 7.32 -2.44 20.99
N THR A 136 8.19 -2.05 20.06
CA THR A 136 8.81 -2.95 19.08
C THR A 136 9.43 -4.21 19.71
N PRO A 137 10.25 -4.16 20.78
CA PRO A 137 10.85 -5.37 21.34
C PRO A 137 9.81 -6.36 21.90
N ASN A 138 8.72 -5.85 22.48
CA ASN A 138 7.66 -6.69 23.04
C ASN A 138 6.85 -7.36 21.93
N PHE A 139 6.44 -6.58 20.92
CA PHE A 139 5.73 -7.10 19.76
C PHE A 139 6.56 -8.16 19.04
N LEU A 140 7.84 -7.86 18.76
CA LEU A 140 8.72 -8.78 18.07
C LEU A 140 8.89 -10.09 18.82
N ARG A 141 9.15 -10.04 20.13
CA ARG A 141 9.41 -11.23 20.94
C ARG A 141 8.15 -12.07 21.16
N ARG A 142 7.01 -11.45 21.45
CA ARG A 142 5.81 -12.17 21.93
C ARG A 142 4.83 -12.55 20.83
N VAL A 143 4.80 -11.78 19.74
CA VAL A 143 3.80 -11.93 18.68
C VAL A 143 4.48 -12.32 17.38
N TRP A 144 5.39 -11.48 16.89
CA TRP A 144 5.93 -11.59 15.53
C TRP A 144 6.85 -12.80 15.33
N LYS A 145 7.91 -12.94 16.13
CA LYS A 145 8.89 -14.04 15.97
C LYS A 145 8.22 -15.43 16.07
N PRO A 146 7.32 -15.67 17.04
CA PRO A 146 6.54 -16.91 17.05
C PRO A 146 5.69 -17.10 15.79
N ALA A 147 4.95 -16.09 15.34
CA ALA A 147 4.10 -16.20 14.14
C ALA A 147 4.91 -16.51 12.87
N VAL A 148 6.06 -15.85 12.69
CA VAL A 148 6.98 -16.10 11.57
C VAL A 148 7.56 -17.51 11.64
N ALA A 149 7.89 -18.00 12.84
CA ALA A 149 8.39 -19.36 13.03
C ALA A 149 7.33 -20.43 12.73
N ASP A 150 6.10 -20.25 13.20
CA ASP A 150 4.98 -21.19 12.94
C ASP A 150 4.73 -21.37 11.44
N LEU A 151 4.90 -20.29 10.67
CA LEU A 151 4.70 -20.30 9.23
C LEU A 151 5.96 -20.63 8.43
N GLY A 152 7.12 -20.83 9.08
CA GLY A 152 8.38 -21.09 8.37
C GLY A 152 8.87 -19.91 7.52
N LEU A 153 8.55 -18.67 7.90
CA LEU A 153 8.86 -17.45 7.15
C LEU A 153 10.28 -16.89 7.40
N GLY A 154 11.18 -17.73 7.93
CA GLY A 154 12.60 -17.38 8.14
C GLY A 154 12.82 -16.24 9.11
N ASP A 155 13.58 -15.22 8.69
CA ASP A 155 13.93 -14.04 9.48
C ASP A 155 13.12 -12.79 9.09
N LEU A 156 11.92 -12.99 8.51
CA LEU A 156 10.99 -11.91 8.14
C LEU A 156 10.78 -10.95 9.32
N VAL A 157 10.96 -9.66 9.10
CA VAL A 157 10.66 -8.60 10.07
C VAL A 157 9.47 -7.76 9.62
N PRO A 158 8.77 -7.02 10.52
CA PRO A 158 7.60 -6.23 10.13
C PRO A 158 7.88 -5.21 9.02
N HIS A 159 9.12 -4.72 8.92
CA HIS A 159 9.50 -3.80 7.86
C HIS A 159 9.50 -4.45 6.47
N ASP A 160 9.70 -5.77 6.38
CA ASP A 160 9.69 -6.49 5.11
C ASP A 160 8.28 -6.51 4.49
N LEU A 161 7.22 -6.37 5.30
CA LEU A 161 5.86 -6.21 4.77
C LEU A 161 5.70 -4.95 3.92
N ARG A 162 6.54 -3.93 4.11
CA ARG A 162 6.56 -2.79 3.21
C ARG A 162 7.12 -3.16 1.84
N HIS A 163 8.05 -4.11 1.78
CA HIS A 163 8.50 -4.68 0.53
C HIS A 163 7.42 -5.54 -0.11
N THR A 164 6.68 -6.32 0.69
CA THR A 164 5.45 -6.98 0.26
C THR A 164 4.44 -6.02 -0.35
N ALA A 165 4.19 -4.87 0.27
CA ALA A 165 3.25 -3.88 -0.28
C ALA A 165 3.66 -3.37 -1.66
N ALA A 166 4.95 -3.14 -1.87
CA ALA A 166 5.44 -2.77 -3.18
C ALA A 166 5.21 -3.89 -4.21
N SER A 167 5.58 -5.13 -3.86
CA SER A 167 5.42 -6.29 -4.75
C SER A 167 3.96 -6.53 -5.11
N LEU A 168 3.05 -6.56 -4.13
CA LEU A 168 1.62 -6.74 -4.36
C LEU A 168 1.03 -5.62 -5.22
N ALA A 169 1.45 -4.37 -5.01
CA ALA A 169 0.99 -3.26 -5.85
C ALA A 169 1.48 -3.39 -7.29
N ILE A 170 2.75 -3.78 -7.50
CA ILE A 170 3.32 -3.97 -8.84
C ILE A 170 2.62 -5.11 -9.55
N SER A 171 2.46 -6.26 -8.90
CA SER A 171 1.71 -7.41 -9.44
C SER A 171 0.23 -7.09 -9.71
N ALA A 172 -0.34 -6.05 -9.10
CA ALA A 172 -1.67 -5.53 -9.41
C ALA A 172 -1.68 -4.48 -10.54
N GLY A 173 -0.56 -4.29 -11.25
CA GLY A 173 -0.41 -3.35 -12.36
C GLY A 173 -0.16 -1.90 -11.95
N ALA A 174 0.30 -1.63 -10.73
CA ALA A 174 0.59 -0.26 -10.30
C ALA A 174 1.86 0.28 -10.96
N SER A 175 1.77 1.47 -11.56
CA SER A 175 2.95 2.17 -12.08
C SER A 175 4.01 2.43 -10.99
N VAL A 176 5.28 2.51 -11.38
CA VAL A 176 6.41 2.90 -10.51
C VAL A 176 6.08 4.18 -9.73
N LYS A 177 5.41 5.16 -10.37
CA LYS A 177 5.04 6.44 -9.73
C LYS A 177 3.98 6.26 -8.66
N ALA A 178 3.01 5.39 -8.88
CA ALA A 178 2.00 5.04 -7.88
C ALA A 178 2.64 4.38 -6.66
N VAL A 179 3.51 3.38 -6.89
CA VAL A 179 4.27 2.70 -5.83
C VAL A 179 5.17 3.68 -5.07
N GLN A 180 5.88 4.58 -5.77
CA GLN A 180 6.69 5.63 -5.15
C GLN A 180 5.85 6.49 -4.19
N ARG A 181 4.66 6.94 -4.62
CA ARG A 181 3.76 7.76 -3.80
C ARG A 181 3.21 7.01 -2.60
N MET A 182 2.74 5.77 -2.80
CA MET A 182 2.23 4.89 -1.75
C MET A 182 3.27 4.71 -0.64
N LEU A 183 4.50 4.37 -1.02
CA LEU A 183 5.59 4.15 -0.08
C LEU A 183 6.13 5.47 0.50
N GLY A 184 5.98 6.59 -0.20
CA GLY A 184 6.56 7.88 0.21
C GLY A 184 8.09 7.92 0.03
N HIS A 185 8.58 7.29 -1.04
CA HIS A 185 9.98 7.40 -1.44
C HIS A 185 10.27 8.79 -2.02
N SER A 186 11.39 9.39 -1.63
CA SER A 186 11.83 10.69 -2.11
C SER A 186 12.09 10.70 -3.63
N SER A 187 12.53 9.56 -4.18
CA SER A 187 12.75 9.35 -5.62
C SER A 187 12.11 8.05 -6.08
N ALA A 188 11.67 8.02 -7.35
CA ALA A 188 11.23 6.81 -8.03
C ALA A 188 12.37 5.82 -8.26
N GLN A 189 13.61 6.31 -8.33
CA GLN A 189 14.80 5.48 -8.51
C GLN A 189 14.95 4.45 -7.38
N ILE A 190 14.63 4.81 -6.13
CA ILE A 190 14.63 3.88 -5.00
C ILE A 190 13.67 2.69 -5.24
N THR A 191 12.56 2.94 -5.92
CA THR A 191 11.59 1.90 -6.28
C THR A 191 12.08 1.08 -7.46
N LEU A 192 12.56 1.72 -8.53
CA LEU A 192 13.15 1.02 -9.68
C LEU A 192 14.31 0.12 -9.24
N ASP A 193 15.35 0.69 -8.62
CA ASP A 193 16.55 -0.04 -8.18
C ASP A 193 16.25 -1.27 -7.30
N ARG A 194 15.09 -1.29 -6.64
CA ARG A 194 14.66 -2.39 -5.76
C ARG A 194 13.73 -3.41 -6.42
N TYR A 195 12.93 -3.00 -7.41
CA TYR A 195 11.83 -3.80 -7.96
C TYR A 195 11.83 -3.92 -9.48
N THR A 196 12.91 -3.52 -10.16
CA THR A 196 13.00 -3.58 -11.64
C THR A 196 12.54 -4.92 -12.20
N HIS A 197 12.98 -6.05 -11.61
CA HIS A 197 12.62 -7.39 -12.08
C HIS A 197 11.11 -7.64 -12.08
N LEU A 198 10.37 -7.10 -11.10
CA LEU A 198 8.90 -7.23 -11.05
C LEU A 198 8.20 -6.43 -12.15
N PHE A 199 8.84 -5.40 -12.68
CA PHE A 199 8.29 -4.62 -13.79
C PHE A 199 8.67 -5.19 -15.16
N GLU A 200 9.77 -5.93 -15.25
CA GLU A 200 10.21 -6.59 -16.49
C GLU A 200 9.31 -7.79 -16.83
N ASP A 201 8.85 -8.53 -15.82
CA ASP A 201 7.92 -9.67 -15.97
C ASP A 201 6.49 -9.26 -16.39
N ASP A 202 6.17 -7.95 -16.39
CA ASP A 202 4.80 -7.43 -16.58
C ASP A 202 4.49 -7.06 -18.04
N LEU A 203 5.43 -7.22 -18.97
CA LEU A 203 5.22 -6.84 -20.38
C LEU A 203 4.17 -7.69 -21.09
N GLU A 204 4.06 -8.98 -20.76
CA GLU A 204 3.08 -9.90 -21.36
C GLU A 204 1.67 -9.63 -20.81
N SER A 205 1.55 -9.50 -19.50
CA SER A 205 0.35 -9.03 -18.79
C SER A 205 -0.15 -7.66 -19.31
N LEU A 206 0.78 -6.74 -19.61
CA LEU A 206 0.45 -5.46 -20.19
C LEU A 206 -0.15 -5.61 -21.60
N ALA A 207 0.41 -6.48 -22.44
CA ALA A 207 -0.13 -6.77 -23.76
C ALA A 207 -1.54 -7.38 -23.67
N GLU A 208 -1.75 -8.36 -22.78
CA GLU A 208 -3.08 -8.96 -22.52
C GLU A 208 -4.10 -7.90 -22.04
N SER A 209 -3.69 -6.98 -21.16
CA SER A 209 -4.54 -5.89 -20.70
C SER A 209 -4.89 -4.91 -21.83
N MET A 210 -3.96 -4.65 -22.76
CA MET A 210 -4.20 -3.84 -23.94
C MET A 210 -5.21 -4.52 -24.88
N ASP A 211 -5.07 -5.82 -25.10
CA ASP A 211 -6.01 -6.62 -25.90
C ASP A 211 -7.41 -6.61 -25.31
N ALA A 212 -7.55 -6.82 -24.00
CA ALA A 212 -8.84 -6.77 -23.31
C ALA A 212 -9.52 -5.40 -23.45
N ARG A 213 -8.76 -4.30 -23.34
CA ARG A 213 -9.29 -2.93 -23.53
C ARG A 213 -9.68 -2.66 -24.97
N TYR A 214 -8.87 -3.12 -25.94
CA TYR A 214 -9.20 -3.02 -27.36
C TYR A 214 -10.50 -3.77 -27.66
N ALA A 215 -10.64 -5.02 -27.22
CA ALA A 215 -11.84 -5.81 -27.38
C ALA A 215 -13.08 -5.12 -26.78
N ALA A 216 -12.97 -4.59 -25.55
CA ALA A 216 -14.05 -3.85 -24.90
C ALA A 216 -14.48 -2.59 -25.69
N ALA A 217 -13.53 -1.88 -26.31
CA ALA A 217 -13.84 -0.71 -27.13
C ALA A 217 -14.53 -1.06 -28.46
N GLN A 218 -14.31 -2.28 -28.98
CA GLN A 218 -14.95 -2.77 -30.21
C GLN A 218 -16.39 -3.26 -29.98
N VAL A 219 -16.76 -3.62 -28.74
CA VAL A 219 -18.15 -3.87 -28.36
C VAL A 219 -18.89 -2.53 -28.25
N ARG A 220 -19.14 -1.88 -29.39
CA ARG A 220 -20.07 -0.77 -29.47
C ARG A 220 -21.49 -1.32 -29.32
N PRO A 221 -22.33 -0.81 -28.40
CA PRO A 221 -23.76 -1.10 -28.47
C PRO A 221 -24.26 -0.59 -29.82
N LYS A 222 -24.98 -1.45 -30.57
CA LYS A 222 -25.74 -1.02 -31.75
C LYS A 222 -26.55 0.20 -31.32
N ARG A 223 -26.27 1.38 -31.90
CA ARG A 223 -27.20 2.50 -31.83
C ARG A 223 -28.50 1.96 -32.42
N THR A 224 -29.49 1.70 -31.57
CA THR A 224 -30.86 1.47 -32.00
C THR A 224 -31.31 2.73 -32.70
N SER A 225 -31.30 2.68 -34.03
CA SER A 225 -31.87 3.71 -34.90
C SER A 225 -33.35 3.42 -35.07
N GLU A 226 -34.08 3.43 -33.96
CA GLU A 226 -35.55 3.38 -33.97
C GLU A 226 -36.03 4.40 -32.93
N GLY A 227 -36.61 5.51 -33.40
CA GLY A 227 -37.25 6.49 -32.51
C GLY A 227 -37.17 7.97 -32.89
N VAL A 228 -36.66 8.34 -34.09
CA VAL A 228 -36.74 9.72 -34.58
C VAL A 228 -37.38 9.76 -35.97
N SER A 229 -38.65 9.36 -36.07
CA SER A 229 -39.45 9.66 -37.25
C SER A 229 -40.93 9.94 -37.01
N ASP A 230 -41.42 9.91 -35.75
CA ASP A 230 -42.88 9.93 -35.49
C ASP A 230 -43.39 11.17 -34.72
N LEU A 231 -42.63 12.27 -34.70
CA LEU A 231 -43.03 13.53 -34.06
C LEU A 231 -43.27 14.70 -35.02
N SER A 232 -43.13 14.53 -36.34
CA SER A 232 -43.34 15.63 -37.30
C SER A 232 -44.74 15.69 -37.92
N GLU A 233 -45.63 14.73 -37.69
CA GLU A 233 -46.93 14.68 -38.39
C GLU A 233 -48.16 15.13 -37.58
N LYS A 234 -48.02 15.40 -36.27
CA LYS A 234 -49.16 15.82 -35.41
C LYS A 234 -49.34 17.33 -35.17
N ALA A 235 -48.56 18.21 -35.82
CA ALA A 235 -48.64 19.66 -35.58
C ALA A 235 -49.45 20.46 -36.63
N ARG A 236 -50.25 19.83 -37.49
CA ARG A 236 -51.16 20.52 -38.44
C ARG A 236 -52.61 20.11 -38.22
N LYS A 237 -53.23 20.61 -37.16
CA LYS A 237 -54.68 20.88 -37.04
C LYS A 237 -54.97 21.44 -35.65
N VAL A 238 -54.89 22.76 -35.51
CA VAL A 238 -55.66 23.47 -34.49
C VAL A 238 -56.30 24.65 -35.22
N ASP A 239 -57.62 24.53 -35.38
CA ASP A 239 -58.54 25.55 -35.89
C ASP A 239 -58.43 26.84 -35.06
N VAL A 240 -58.44 27.97 -35.76
CA VAL A 240 -58.63 29.30 -35.19
C VAL A 240 -60.12 29.61 -35.20
N PRO A 241 -60.78 29.88 -34.06
CA PRO A 241 -62.16 30.34 -34.09
C PRO A 241 -62.20 31.83 -34.42
N ARG A 242 -63.02 32.16 -35.42
CA ARG A 242 -63.39 33.52 -35.82
C ARG A 242 -64.59 33.96 -34.98
N VAL A 243 -64.49 35.07 -34.25
CA VAL A 243 -65.66 35.76 -33.71
C VAL A 243 -65.49 37.27 -33.91
N SER A 244 -66.60 37.87 -34.34
CA SER A 244 -66.88 39.26 -34.67
C SER A 244 -66.66 40.26 -33.53
#